data_AF-A0A6C0UM98-F1
#
_entry.id   AF-A0A6C0UM98-F1
#
_cell.length_a   1.000
_cell.length_b   1.000
_cell.length_c   1.000
_cell.angle_alpha   90.00
_cell.angle_beta   90.00
_cell.angle_gamma   90.00
#
_symmetry.space_group_name_H-M   'P 1'
#
loop_
_entity.id
_entity.type
_entity.pdbx_description
1 polymer ?
#
loop_
_entity_poly.entity_id
_entity_poly.type
_entity_poly.pdbx_seq_one_letter_code
_entity_poly.pdbx_strand_id
1 'polypeptide(L)'
;MSEQKSWSADDTEEVQYDLSSGRYGLFECATCDNIVLAFGRGGKPMSCHGEPMQQKTDCEMDIKSPDIRQVLFQAFGLPKAGLDICLYVIGDGPLSASEVAETLGYDRSTMTRYLNKLVDLGLLRRSELNREDGGVVNMYHSVDLDRMRRQTLLGFYVWAGEAAALIEEANLTKQDYLERNPDKELPDVFWDSLPDD
;
A
#
# COMPACT_ATOMS: atom_id res chain seq x y z
N MET A 1 43.73 24.23 -15.75
CA MET A 1 42.72 24.34 -16.83
C MET A 1 41.75 23.21 -16.58
N SER A 2 40.66 23.53 -15.90
CA SER A 2 39.73 22.56 -15.31
C SER A 2 38.62 22.23 -16.29
N GLU A 3 38.43 20.94 -16.55
CA GLU A 3 37.42 20.38 -17.45
C GLU A 3 36.02 20.55 -16.85
N GLN A 4 35.16 21.29 -17.55
CA GLN A 4 33.72 21.37 -17.26
C GLN A 4 33.00 20.23 -17.97
N LYS A 5 32.58 19.22 -17.20
CA LYS A 5 31.70 18.15 -17.68
C LYS A 5 30.25 18.62 -17.55
N SER A 6 29.69 19.16 -18.63
CA SER A 6 28.26 19.46 -18.75
C SER A 6 27.48 18.16 -18.72
N TRP A 7 26.55 18.02 -17.77
CA TRP A 7 25.59 16.91 -17.73
C TRP A 7 24.29 17.41 -18.36
N SER A 8 23.99 16.90 -19.54
CA SER A 8 22.72 17.10 -20.24
C SER A 8 21.62 16.31 -19.55
N ALA A 9 20.56 17.01 -19.16
CA ALA A 9 19.32 16.46 -18.63
C ALA A 9 18.46 15.96 -19.80
N ASP A 10 18.64 14.70 -20.19
CA ASP A 10 17.70 14.00 -21.07
C ASP A 10 17.96 12.48 -20.97
N ASP A 11 17.35 11.83 -19.96
CA ASP A 11 17.24 10.37 -19.87
C ASP A 11 16.22 10.02 -18.76
N THR A 12 15.03 10.60 -18.84
CA THR A 12 13.86 10.07 -18.13
C THR A 12 13.08 9.22 -19.12
N GLU A 13 13.43 7.93 -19.20
CA GLU A 13 12.60 6.93 -19.88
C GLU A 13 11.18 6.98 -19.28
N GLU A 14 10.21 7.50 -20.04
CA GLU A 14 8.80 7.42 -19.68
C GLU A 14 8.39 5.95 -19.65
N VAL A 15 8.29 5.38 -18.45
CA VAL A 15 7.84 4.01 -18.26
C VAL A 15 6.35 3.92 -18.63
N GLN A 16 6.06 3.48 -19.85
CA GLN A 16 4.69 3.19 -20.29
C GLN A 16 4.14 1.96 -19.58
N TYR A 17 3.31 2.18 -18.56
CA TYR A 17 2.61 1.13 -17.84
C TYR A 17 1.31 0.74 -18.56
N ASP A 18 1.32 -0.38 -19.28
CA ASP A 18 0.10 -1.03 -19.76
C ASP A 18 -0.65 -1.71 -18.59
N LEU A 19 -1.82 -1.15 -18.27
CA LEU A 19 -2.67 -1.53 -17.14
C LEU A 19 -3.59 -2.73 -17.42
N SER A 20 -3.65 -3.25 -18.65
CA SER A 20 -4.79 -4.04 -19.12
C SER A 20 -4.64 -5.57 -19.15
N SER A 21 -3.47 -6.14 -18.82
CA SER A 21 -3.29 -7.61 -18.87
C SER A 21 -2.49 -8.19 -17.69
N GLY A 22 -3.14 -9.06 -16.92
CA GLY A 22 -2.55 -10.05 -16.00
C GLY A 22 -1.54 -9.52 -14.98
N ARG A 23 -1.98 -8.71 -14.02
CA ARG A 23 -1.06 -8.13 -13.01
C ARG A 23 -0.77 -9.05 -11.83
N TYR A 24 -1.63 -10.04 -11.57
CA TYR A 24 -1.45 -11.00 -10.49
C TYR A 24 -1.95 -12.39 -10.87
N GLY A 25 -1.48 -13.40 -10.16
CA GLY A 25 -1.95 -14.78 -10.23
C GLY A 25 -2.06 -15.39 -8.83
N LEU A 26 -3.12 -16.14 -8.60
CA LEU A 26 -3.31 -16.93 -7.39
C LEU A 26 -2.90 -18.38 -7.69
N PHE A 27 -2.12 -18.96 -6.81
CA PHE A 27 -1.60 -20.32 -6.95
C PHE A 27 -1.90 -21.12 -5.70
N GLU A 28 -2.43 -22.33 -5.87
CA GLU A 28 -2.78 -23.24 -4.78
C GLU A 28 -1.93 -24.51 -4.88
N CYS A 29 -1.44 -25.00 -3.75
CA CYS A 29 -0.77 -26.29 -3.70
C CYS A 29 -1.82 -27.41 -3.66
N ALA A 30 -1.62 -28.48 -4.44
CA ALA A 30 -2.52 -29.64 -4.42
C ALA A 30 -2.29 -30.57 -3.21
N THR A 31 -1.27 -30.31 -2.39
CA THR A 31 -0.82 -31.21 -1.31
C THR A 31 -0.97 -30.59 0.08
N CYS A 32 -0.94 -29.26 0.19
CA CYS A 32 -1.15 -28.54 1.44
C CYS A 32 -1.96 -27.27 1.19
N ASP A 33 -2.41 -26.63 2.27
CA ASP A 33 -3.27 -25.43 2.21
C ASP A 33 -2.51 -24.14 1.85
N ASN A 34 -1.34 -24.27 1.21
CA ASN A 34 -0.54 -23.12 0.82
C ASN A 34 -1.15 -22.43 -0.40
N ILE A 35 -1.51 -21.15 -0.23
CA ILE A 35 -1.99 -20.27 -1.27
C ILE A 35 -0.99 -19.13 -1.46
N VAL A 36 -0.60 -18.88 -2.70
CA VAL A 36 0.38 -17.87 -3.07
C VAL A 36 -0.22 -16.87 -4.03
N LEU A 37 -0.20 -15.60 -3.65
CA LEU A 37 -0.50 -14.48 -4.53
C LEU A 37 0.81 -13.96 -5.14
N ALA A 38 0.94 -14.05 -6.46
CA ALA A 38 2.07 -13.47 -7.19
C ALA A 38 1.62 -12.23 -7.96
N PHE A 39 2.48 -11.21 -8.03
CA PHE A 39 2.21 -9.97 -8.77
C PHE A 39 3.39 -9.61 -9.66
N GLY A 40 3.09 -9.26 -10.91
CA GLY A 40 4.08 -8.99 -11.96
C GLY A 40 3.97 -9.95 -13.16
N ARG A 41 4.59 -9.56 -14.29
CA ARG A 41 4.64 -10.38 -15.51
C ARG A 41 5.84 -11.34 -15.47
N GLY A 42 5.62 -12.61 -15.81
CA GLY A 42 6.69 -13.49 -16.32
C GLY A 42 7.55 -14.26 -15.30
N GLY A 43 7.01 -14.65 -14.14
CA GLY A 43 7.70 -15.56 -13.22
C GLY A 43 7.69 -17.02 -13.66
N LYS A 44 8.70 -17.81 -13.25
CA LYS A 44 8.59 -19.28 -13.25
C LYS A 44 7.35 -19.69 -12.43
N PRO A 45 6.66 -20.79 -12.80
CA PRO A 45 5.54 -21.28 -12.01
C PRO A 45 5.98 -21.47 -10.56
N MET A 46 5.18 -20.93 -9.62
CA MET A 46 5.44 -21.08 -8.20
C MET A 46 5.43 -22.57 -7.87
N SER A 47 6.39 -23.04 -7.08
CA SER A 47 6.52 -24.45 -6.74
C SER A 47 6.39 -24.67 -5.24
N CYS A 48 5.67 -25.71 -4.86
CA CYS A 48 5.54 -26.18 -3.48
C CYS A 48 5.77 -27.69 -3.48
N HIS A 49 6.54 -28.21 -2.52
CA HIS A 49 6.93 -29.63 -2.48
C HIS A 49 7.67 -30.14 -3.73
N GLY A 50 8.33 -29.24 -4.48
CA GLY A 50 9.03 -29.57 -5.72
C GLY A 50 8.14 -29.64 -6.96
N GLU A 51 6.82 -29.50 -6.80
CA GLU A 51 5.85 -29.53 -7.89
C GLU A 51 5.30 -28.12 -8.18
N PRO A 52 4.95 -27.81 -9.44
CA PRO A 52 4.32 -26.55 -9.78
C PRO A 52 2.93 -26.45 -9.14
N MET A 53 2.64 -25.30 -8.54
CA MET A 53 1.34 -24.98 -7.96
C MET A 53 0.30 -24.75 -9.07
N GLN A 54 -0.97 -25.05 -8.77
CA GLN A 54 -2.07 -24.87 -9.70
C GLN A 54 -2.53 -23.41 -9.68
N GLN A 55 -2.56 -22.77 -10.84
CA GLN A 55 -3.13 -21.42 -10.95
C GLN A 55 -4.65 -21.46 -10.79
N LYS A 56 -5.19 -20.58 -9.95
CA LYS A 56 -6.62 -20.37 -9.74
C LYS A 56 -7.03 -19.01 -10.30
N THR A 57 -8.05 -19.01 -11.15
CA THR A 57 -8.62 -17.80 -11.75
C THR A 57 -9.93 -17.37 -11.11
N ASP A 58 -10.61 -18.30 -10.44
CA ASP A 58 -11.96 -18.12 -9.93
C ASP A 58 -12.04 -18.59 -8.48
N CYS A 59 -12.87 -17.92 -7.68
CA CYS A 59 -13.35 -18.43 -6.40
C CYS A 59 -14.89 -18.47 -6.41
N GLU A 60 -15.47 -19.37 -5.63
CA GLU A 60 -16.93 -19.52 -5.57
C GLU A 60 -17.63 -18.36 -4.86
N MET A 61 -16.88 -17.57 -4.08
CA MET A 61 -17.40 -16.42 -3.35
C MET A 61 -17.45 -15.18 -4.25
N ASP A 62 -18.57 -14.46 -4.23
CA ASP A 62 -18.65 -13.15 -4.88
C ASP A 62 -17.84 -12.12 -4.10
N ILE A 63 -16.81 -11.54 -4.73
CA ILE A 63 -15.94 -10.53 -4.14
C ILE A 63 -16.17 -9.17 -4.78
N LYS A 64 -16.20 -8.13 -3.94
CA LYS A 64 -16.21 -6.74 -4.42
C LYS A 64 -14.78 -6.30 -4.67
N SER A 65 -14.43 -6.05 -5.93
CA SER A 65 -13.12 -5.50 -6.27
C SER A 65 -12.94 -4.10 -5.66
N PRO A 66 -11.80 -3.82 -5.01
CA PRO A 66 -11.55 -2.52 -4.40
C PRO A 66 -11.23 -1.45 -5.46
N ASP A 67 -11.60 -0.20 -5.18
CA ASP A 67 -11.09 0.96 -5.90
C ASP A 67 -9.80 1.50 -5.25
N ILE A 68 -9.05 2.34 -5.98
CA ILE A 68 -7.79 2.91 -5.47
C ILE A 68 -7.99 3.72 -4.18
N ARG A 69 -9.13 4.38 -4.03
CA ARG A 69 -9.43 5.20 -2.86
C ARG A 69 -9.58 4.30 -1.64
N GLN A 70 -10.34 3.21 -1.76
CA GLN A 70 -10.52 2.22 -0.69
C GLN A 70 -9.17 1.64 -0.24
N VAL A 71 -8.30 1.25 -1.18
CA VAL A 71 -6.97 0.73 -0.83
C VAL A 71 -6.16 1.76 -0.05
N LEU A 72 -6.09 3.00 -0.54
CA LEU A 72 -5.35 4.07 0.13
C LEU A 72 -5.92 4.39 1.52
N PHE A 73 -7.24 4.36 1.69
CA PHE A 73 -7.89 4.62 2.98
C PHE A 73 -7.71 3.47 3.97
N GLN A 74 -7.99 2.24 3.55
CA GLN A 74 -8.10 1.10 4.45
C GLN A 74 -6.74 0.49 4.76
N ALA A 75 -5.87 0.34 3.75
CA ALA A 75 -4.56 -0.27 3.95
C ALA A 75 -3.52 0.72 4.48
N PHE A 76 -3.60 1.99 4.07
CA PHE A 76 -2.58 3.00 4.43
C PHE A 76 -3.10 4.08 5.38
N GLY A 77 -4.38 4.08 5.75
CA GLY A 77 -4.96 5.08 6.64
C GLY A 77 -4.86 6.51 6.09
N LEU A 78 -4.66 6.69 4.78
CA LEU A 78 -4.40 8.00 4.17
C LEU A 78 -5.64 8.89 4.30
N PRO A 79 -5.54 10.17 4.63
CA PRO A 79 -6.69 11.07 4.55
C PRO A 79 -7.10 11.28 3.09
N LYS A 80 -8.36 11.68 2.83
CA LYS A 80 -8.84 11.91 1.43
C LYS A 80 -7.95 12.87 0.65
N ALA A 81 -7.47 13.91 1.34
CA ALA A 81 -6.54 14.88 0.80
C ALA A 81 -5.12 14.34 0.53
N GLY A 82 -4.76 13.18 1.09
CA GLY A 82 -3.40 12.64 1.03
C GLY A 82 -2.93 12.36 -0.41
N LEU A 83 -3.83 11.90 -1.28
CA LEU A 83 -3.52 11.65 -2.68
C LEU A 83 -3.22 12.96 -3.43
N ASP A 84 -4.06 13.98 -3.24
CA ASP A 84 -3.91 15.29 -3.87
C ASP A 84 -2.59 15.95 -3.43
N ILE A 85 -2.26 15.82 -2.14
CA ILE A 85 -0.98 16.29 -1.58
C ILE A 85 0.22 15.56 -2.19
N CYS A 86 0.17 14.23 -2.29
CA CYS A 86 1.24 13.45 -2.92
C CYS A 86 1.45 13.87 -4.38
N LEU A 87 0.38 13.94 -5.17
CA LEU A 87 0.46 14.33 -6.58
C LEU A 87 1.02 15.75 -6.75
N TYR A 88 0.60 16.67 -5.89
CA TYR A 88 1.07 18.04 -5.93
C TYR A 88 2.57 18.15 -5.61
N VAL A 89 3.04 17.50 -4.55
CA VAL A 89 4.47 17.49 -4.17
C VAL A 89 5.35 16.74 -5.20
N ILE A 90 4.79 15.77 -5.93
CA ILE A 90 5.49 15.11 -7.05
C ILE A 90 5.66 16.06 -8.25
N GLY A 91 4.62 16.83 -8.58
CA GLY A 91 4.64 17.73 -9.74
C GLY A 91 5.50 18.98 -9.56
N ASP A 92 5.40 19.62 -8.39
CA ASP A 92 5.94 20.98 -8.20
C ASP A 92 7.21 21.04 -7.34
N GLY A 93 7.84 19.89 -7.09
CA GLY A 93 9.14 19.80 -6.42
C GLY A 93 9.05 20.21 -4.94
N PRO A 94 10.16 20.35 -4.20
CA PRO A 94 10.06 20.42 -2.75
C PRO A 94 9.25 21.61 -2.27
N LEU A 95 8.19 21.33 -1.52
CA LEU A 95 7.28 22.34 -0.98
C LEU A 95 7.30 22.34 0.54
N SER A 96 7.16 23.51 1.13
CA SER A 96 6.85 23.68 2.54
C SER A 96 5.37 23.41 2.81
N ALA A 97 5.04 23.09 4.06
CA ALA A 97 3.65 22.91 4.46
C ALA A 97 2.76 24.14 4.20
N SER A 98 3.34 25.34 4.16
CA SER A 98 2.60 26.57 3.86
C SER A 98 2.22 26.66 2.38
N GLU A 99 3.14 26.34 1.46
CA GLU A 99 2.88 26.38 0.01
C GLU A 99 1.83 25.35 -0.40
N VAL A 100 1.92 24.13 0.17
CA VAL A 100 0.91 23.09 -0.07
C VAL A 100 -0.45 23.48 0.52
N ALA A 101 -0.47 24.08 1.72
CA ALA A 101 -1.70 24.51 2.38
C ALA A 101 -2.43 25.60 1.58
N GLU A 102 -1.69 26.61 1.11
CA GLU A 102 -2.23 27.70 0.31
C GLU A 102 -2.82 27.20 -1.00
N THR A 103 -2.12 26.30 -1.68
CA THR A 103 -2.56 25.78 -2.98
C THR A 103 -3.78 24.87 -2.88
N LEU A 104 -3.79 23.97 -1.89
CA LEU A 104 -4.87 23.00 -1.72
C LEU A 104 -6.02 23.51 -0.83
N GLY A 105 -5.95 24.75 -0.35
CA GLY A 105 -7.01 25.39 0.44
C GLY A 105 -7.19 24.79 1.84
N TYR A 106 -6.12 24.25 2.44
CA TYR A 106 -6.15 23.71 3.80
C TYR A 106 -5.50 24.67 4.79
N ASP A 107 -5.85 24.54 6.07
CA ASP A 107 -5.09 25.23 7.11
C ASP A 107 -3.70 24.59 7.28
N ARG A 108 -2.72 25.42 7.63
CA ARG A 108 -1.30 25.01 7.76
C ARG A 108 -1.10 23.87 8.77
N SER A 109 -1.89 23.82 9.84
CA SER A 109 -1.74 22.81 10.89
C SER A 109 -2.23 21.44 10.41
N THR A 110 -3.35 21.39 9.72
CA THR A 110 -3.88 20.19 9.05
C THR A 110 -2.92 19.72 7.97
N MET A 111 -2.40 20.64 7.15
CA MET A 111 -1.45 20.29 6.09
C MET A 111 -0.16 19.71 6.65
N THR A 112 0.39 20.30 7.71
CA THR A 112 1.58 19.78 8.39
C THR A 112 1.34 18.35 8.92
N ARG A 113 0.17 18.10 9.53
CA ARG A 113 -0.21 16.77 10.01
C ARG A 113 -0.29 15.75 8.86
N TYR A 114 -0.89 16.13 7.73
CA TYR A 114 -1.00 15.26 6.56
C TYR A 114 0.36 14.97 5.93
N LEU A 115 1.19 16.00 5.73
CA LEU A 115 2.54 15.83 5.20
C LEU A 115 3.41 14.95 6.10
N ASN A 116 3.33 15.11 7.42
CA ASN A 116 4.03 14.23 8.35
C ASN A 116 3.54 12.78 8.25
N LYS A 117 2.22 12.56 8.18
CA LYS A 117 1.66 11.21 7.98
C LYS A 117 2.14 10.60 6.66
N LEU A 118 2.25 11.38 5.59
CA LEU A 118 2.78 10.93 4.31
C LEU A 118 4.28 10.60 4.37
N VAL A 119 5.05 11.30 5.20
CA VAL A 119 6.45 10.96 5.49
C VAL A 119 6.54 9.67 6.29
N ASP A 120 5.71 9.50 7.32
CA ASP A 120 5.66 8.27 8.15
C ASP A 120 5.30 7.04 7.31
N LEU A 121 4.39 7.21 6.34
CA LEU A 121 4.02 6.18 5.36
C LEU A 121 5.09 5.94 4.28
N GLY A 122 6.18 6.72 4.28
CA GLY A 122 7.27 6.61 3.29
C GLY A 122 6.90 7.08 1.88
N LEU A 123 5.80 7.83 1.74
CA LEU A 123 5.35 8.40 0.46
C LEU A 123 6.03 9.74 0.16
N LEU A 124 6.48 10.46 1.20
CA LEU A 124 7.25 11.69 1.09
C LEU A 124 8.53 11.60 1.91
N ARG A 125 9.50 12.48 1.60
CA ARG A 125 10.69 12.73 2.41
C ARG A 125 10.64 14.14 2.98
N ARG A 126 11.18 14.34 4.18
CA ARG A 126 11.31 15.65 4.81
C ARG A 126 12.78 16.05 4.89
N SER A 127 13.09 17.30 4.55
CA SER A 127 14.39 17.92 4.84
C SER A 127 14.18 19.26 5.54
N GLU A 128 15.17 19.68 6.32
CA GLU A 128 15.19 20.99 6.95
C GLU A 128 16.06 21.95 6.14
N LEU A 129 15.54 23.14 5.84
CA LEU A 129 16.27 24.21 5.16
C LEU A 129 16.36 25.43 6.08
N ASN A 130 17.55 25.98 6.24
CA ASN A 130 17.76 27.23 6.97
C ASN A 130 17.32 28.41 6.09
N ARG A 131 16.52 29.31 6.64
CA ARG A 131 16.13 30.56 5.97
C ARG A 131 17.22 31.62 6.10
N GLU A 132 17.32 32.49 5.10
CA GLU A 132 18.27 33.61 5.09
C GLU A 132 18.06 34.58 6.27
N ASP A 133 16.81 34.77 6.68
CA ASP A 133 16.42 35.63 7.81
C ASP A 133 16.53 34.94 9.19
N GLY A 134 17.09 33.73 9.24
CA GLY A 134 17.12 32.88 10.42
C GLY A 134 15.87 32.01 10.58
N GLY A 135 16.05 30.83 11.20
CA GLY A 135 15.01 29.82 11.39
C GLY A 135 15.08 28.67 10.39
N VAL A 136 14.31 27.61 10.68
CA VAL A 136 14.29 26.35 9.91
C VAL A 136 12.90 26.16 9.29
N VAL A 137 12.86 25.79 8.00
CA VAL A 137 11.64 25.37 7.32
C VAL A 137 11.74 23.91 6.90
N ASN A 138 10.67 23.15 7.16
CA ASN A 138 10.53 21.79 6.64
C ASN A 138 10.10 21.85 5.18
N MET A 139 10.90 21.22 4.32
CA MET A 139 10.61 20.99 2.92
C MET A 139 10.25 19.51 2.72
N TYR A 140 9.18 19.27 1.97
CA TYR A 140 8.67 17.93 1.68
C TYR A 140 8.94 17.61 0.21
N HIS A 141 9.52 16.44 -0.02
CA HIS A 141 9.99 15.98 -1.32
C HIS A 141 9.26 14.70 -1.69
N SER A 142 9.03 14.52 -2.98
CA SER A 142 8.63 13.21 -3.50
C SER A 142 9.72 12.17 -3.24
N VAL A 143 9.30 10.93 -2.99
CA VAL A 143 10.20 9.79 -3.07
C VAL A 143 10.36 9.41 -4.54
N ASP A 144 11.51 8.83 -4.89
CA ASP A 144 11.73 8.20 -6.18
C ASP A 144 10.53 7.29 -6.53
N LEU A 145 9.96 7.45 -7.73
CA LEU A 145 8.68 6.83 -8.09
C LEU A 145 8.75 5.30 -8.07
N ASP A 146 9.86 4.71 -8.51
CA ASP A 146 10.06 3.27 -8.49
C ASP A 146 10.18 2.74 -7.07
N ARG A 147 10.91 3.46 -6.21
CA ARG A 147 10.98 3.14 -4.78
C ARG A 147 9.61 3.27 -4.12
N MET A 148 8.87 4.34 -4.39
CA MET A 148 7.51 4.55 -3.86
C MET A 148 6.61 3.38 -4.27
N ARG A 149 6.54 3.09 -5.57
CA ARG A 149 5.76 1.97 -6.11
C ARG A 149 6.10 0.65 -5.40
N ARG A 150 7.38 0.32 -5.25
CA ARG A 150 7.82 -0.91 -4.59
C ARG A 150 7.42 -0.96 -3.12
N GLN A 151 7.63 0.13 -2.37
CA GLN A 151 7.31 0.19 -0.95
C GLN A 151 5.80 0.15 -0.69
N THR A 152 5.01 0.88 -1.48
CA THR A 152 3.54 0.84 -1.39
C THR A 152 3.01 -0.56 -1.67
N LEU A 153 3.50 -1.25 -2.71
CA LEU A 153 3.07 -2.63 -3.00
C LEU A 153 3.45 -3.59 -1.86
N LEU A 154 4.67 -3.50 -1.32
CA LEU A 154 5.09 -4.31 -0.18
C LEU A 154 4.22 -4.06 1.05
N GLY A 155 3.96 -2.79 1.39
CA GLY A 155 3.09 -2.41 2.50
C GLY A 155 1.68 -2.95 2.34
N PHE A 156 1.12 -2.89 1.13
CA PHE A 156 -0.19 -3.48 0.83
C PHE A 156 -0.20 -5.00 1.06
N TYR A 157 0.84 -5.73 0.65
CA TYR A 157 0.90 -7.18 0.86
C TYR A 157 1.04 -7.58 2.32
N VAL A 158 1.76 -6.80 3.12
CA VAL A 158 1.81 -7.00 4.57
C VAL A 158 0.40 -6.85 5.16
N TRP A 159 -0.29 -5.75 4.85
CA TRP A 159 -1.65 -5.52 5.31
C TRP A 159 -2.63 -6.62 4.85
N ALA A 160 -2.54 -7.05 3.59
CA ALA A 160 -3.39 -8.12 3.06
C ALA A 160 -3.11 -9.47 3.76
N GLY A 161 -1.85 -9.76 4.09
CA GLY A 161 -1.46 -10.95 4.85
C GLY A 161 -1.99 -10.93 6.29
N GLU A 162 -1.90 -9.78 6.96
CA GLU A 162 -2.49 -9.58 8.30
C GLU A 162 -4.02 -9.75 8.27
N ALA A 163 -4.69 -9.16 7.29
CA ALA A 163 -6.14 -9.33 7.10
C ALA A 163 -6.52 -10.78 6.82
N ALA A 164 -5.74 -11.51 6.02
CA ALA A 164 -5.96 -12.93 5.76
C ALA A 164 -5.77 -13.79 7.03
N ALA A 165 -4.77 -13.47 7.86
CA ALA A 165 -4.55 -14.15 9.13
C ALA A 165 -5.73 -13.99 10.10
N LEU A 166 -6.33 -12.80 10.16
CA LEU A 166 -7.55 -12.54 10.95
C LEU A 166 -8.75 -13.37 10.46
N ILE A 167 -8.90 -13.54 9.14
CA ILE A 167 -9.94 -14.40 8.56
C ILE A 167 -9.71 -15.86 8.98
N GLU A 168 -8.47 -16.33 8.90
CA GLU A 168 -8.12 -17.70 9.26
C GLU A 168 -8.33 -17.97 10.75
N GLU A 169 -7.90 -17.05 11.62
CA GLU A 169 -8.15 -17.13 13.05
C GLU A 169 -9.65 -17.20 13.38
N ALA A 170 -10.46 -16.39 12.69
CA ALA A 170 -11.92 -16.43 12.82
C ALA A 170 -12.52 -17.77 12.36
N ASN A 171 -11.98 -18.39 11.31
CA ASN A 171 -12.43 -19.69 10.82
C ASN A 171 -12.07 -20.82 11.79
N LEU A 172 -10.82 -20.84 12.29
CA LEU A 172 -10.36 -21.82 13.27
C LEU A 172 -11.15 -21.72 14.58
N THR A 173 -11.44 -20.50 15.04
CA THR A 173 -12.27 -20.26 16.24
C THR A 173 -13.67 -20.86 16.09
N LYS A 174 -14.28 -20.74 14.90
CA LYS A 174 -15.60 -21.35 14.61
C LYS A 174 -15.54 -22.87 14.60
N GLN A 175 -14.48 -23.46 14.02
CA GLN A 175 -14.28 -24.92 14.03
C GLN A 175 -14.14 -25.44 15.47
N ASP A 176 -13.27 -24.81 16.26
CA ASP A 176 -13.06 -25.12 17.68
C ASP A 176 -14.37 -25.06 18.49
N TYR A 177 -15.23 -24.08 18.22
CA TYR A 177 -16.52 -23.95 18.88
C TYR A 177 -17.46 -25.11 18.54
N LEU A 178 -17.56 -25.49 17.26
CA LEU A 178 -18.39 -26.59 16.78
C LEU A 178 -17.91 -27.94 17.33
N GLU A 179 -16.59 -28.17 17.36
CA GLU A 179 -16.01 -29.38 17.97
C GLU A 179 -16.31 -29.49 19.47
N ARG A 180 -16.30 -28.36 20.19
CA ARG A 180 -16.59 -28.30 21.63
C ARG A 180 -18.09 -28.31 21.94
N ASN A 181 -18.95 -28.04 20.95
CA ASN A 181 -20.41 -27.95 21.11
C ASN A 181 -21.15 -28.61 19.93
N PRO A 182 -21.01 -29.93 19.71
CA PRO A 182 -21.57 -30.61 18.54
C PRO A 182 -23.10 -30.55 18.45
N ASP A 183 -23.79 -30.37 19.58
CA ASP A 183 -25.26 -30.35 19.68
C ASP A 183 -25.85 -28.93 19.78
N LYS A 184 -25.05 -27.87 19.62
CA LYS A 184 -25.52 -26.47 19.70
C LYS A 184 -25.33 -25.75 18.37
N GLU A 185 -26.35 -24.98 17.98
CA GLU A 185 -26.22 -24.02 16.89
C GLU A 185 -25.26 -22.89 17.28
N LEU A 186 -24.55 -22.33 16.28
CA LEU A 186 -23.65 -21.20 16.48
C LEU A 186 -24.42 -20.01 17.09
N PRO A 187 -23.83 -19.26 18.04
CA PRO A 187 -24.48 -18.08 18.60
C PRO A 187 -24.80 -17.05 17.50
N ASP A 188 -25.96 -16.40 17.61
CA ASP A 188 -26.58 -15.57 16.56
C ASP A 188 -25.72 -14.37 16.07
N VAL A 189 -24.75 -13.90 16.85
CA VAL A 189 -23.95 -12.71 16.50
C VAL A 189 -22.46 -12.91 16.80
N PHE A 190 -21.70 -13.28 15.76
CA PHE A 190 -20.24 -13.38 15.79
C PHE A 190 -19.56 -12.02 16.05
N TRP A 191 -20.14 -10.93 15.54
CA TRP A 191 -19.55 -9.58 15.59
C TRP A 191 -19.34 -9.01 16.99
N ASP A 192 -20.22 -9.33 17.94
CA ASP A 192 -20.15 -8.80 19.31
C ASP A 192 -19.17 -9.58 20.20
N SER A 193 -18.55 -10.64 19.67
CA SER A 193 -17.61 -11.50 20.39
C SER A 193 -16.14 -11.24 20.07
N LEU A 194 -15.86 -10.38 19.09
CA LEU A 194 -14.50 -9.93 18.79
C LEU A 194 -14.08 -8.87 19.82
N PRO A 195 -12.87 -8.96 20.41
CA PRO A 195 -12.38 -7.94 21.31
C PRO A 195 -12.19 -6.60 20.56
N ASP A 196 -12.64 -5.51 21.19
CA ASP A 196 -12.30 -4.15 20.75
C ASP A 196 -10.85 -3.87 21.16
N ASP A 197 -9.91 -3.88 20.21
CA ASP A 197 -8.55 -3.34 20.38
C ASP A 197 -8.47 -1.87 19.91
#